data_AF-A0AA36HN95-F1
#
_entry.id   AF-A0AA36HN95-F1
#
_cell.length_a   1.000
_cell.length_b   1.000
_cell.length_c   1.000
_cell.angle_alpha   90.00
_cell.angle_beta   90.00
_cell.angle_gamma   90.00
#
_symmetry.space_group_name_H-M   'P 1'
#
loop_
_entity.id
_entity.type
_entity.pdbx_description
1 polymer ?
#
loop_
_entity_poly.entity_id
_entity_poly.type
_entity_poly.pdbx_seq_one_letter_code
_entity_poly.pdbx_strand_id
1 'polypeptide(L)'
;MGGGMTEEKEQLVTQVKQIQRSQEDGKVKWEEFCSVLRTGNRDPARHTAQALRMFLEGYARGEMPQTPIYSQVLRLRGVPFQSEMSDVVAFLADFNIDASNIVIARGPDGKKTGEAYVTMPSVEIAEHALQVKQKQEIHGRYIELFRACEEDRDQARVYHDAYLRPGPTGGNDGGTGKEALVAEVKHVQRSSEEGRAKWERFCDALRNGNRDPSRHTCETLQAFTQAYRSGQDMDMVAMFICKDSRVLRLRGVPFQGGVPDVLAFLAEFSVQEPDILFIKKPDGRPTGEAFVSFQSPELAQRAM
;
A
#
# COMPACT_ATOMS: atom_id res chain seq x y z
N MET A 1 19.74 14.47 1.88
CA MET A 1 20.24 14.02 3.20
C MET A 1 19.10 13.34 3.96
N GLY A 2 18.77 12.08 3.65
CA GLY A 2 17.61 11.38 4.23
C GLY A 2 17.89 9.96 4.76
N GLY A 3 19.15 9.52 4.81
CA GLY A 3 19.53 8.14 5.17
C GLY A 3 19.67 7.85 6.67
N GLY A 4 19.85 8.86 7.53
CA GLY A 4 20.24 8.63 8.92
C GLY A 4 19.13 8.08 9.83
N MET A 5 17.87 8.43 9.57
CA MET A 5 16.76 8.08 10.49
C MET A 5 16.26 6.64 10.30
N THR A 6 16.38 6.09 9.09
CA THR A 6 16.03 4.69 8.80
C THR A 6 17.05 3.72 9.40
N GLU A 7 18.33 4.06 9.31
CA GLU A 7 19.42 3.26 9.87
C GLU A 7 19.36 3.21 11.40
N GLU A 8 19.03 4.33 12.06
CA GLU A 8 18.76 4.37 13.51
C GLU A 8 17.62 3.42 13.90
N LYS A 9 16.49 3.46 13.17
CA LYS A 9 15.35 2.59 13.45
C LYS A 9 15.72 1.10 13.32
N GLU A 10 16.46 0.73 12.28
CA GLU A 10 16.90 -0.66 12.07
C GLU A 10 17.80 -1.17 13.20
N GLN A 11 18.69 -0.32 13.71
CA GLN A 11 19.51 -0.63 14.88
C GLN A 11 18.66 -0.84 16.13
N LEU A 12 17.68 0.02 16.38
CA LEU A 12 16.77 -0.09 17.52
C LEU A 12 15.92 -1.37 17.46
N VAL A 13 15.39 -1.71 16.27
CA VAL A 13 14.67 -2.97 16.03
C VAL A 13 15.53 -4.18 16.35
N THR A 14 16.80 -4.13 15.94
CA THR A 14 17.76 -5.22 16.19
C THR A 14 18.02 -5.41 17.68
N GLN A 15 18.20 -4.32 18.44
CA GLN A 15 18.40 -4.36 19.89
C GLN A 15 17.19 -4.95 20.62
N VAL A 16 15.96 -4.51 20.29
CA VAL A 16 14.75 -5.06 20.89
C VAL A 16 14.59 -6.54 20.56
N LYS A 17 14.84 -6.95 19.32
CA LYS A 17 14.82 -8.38 18.92
C LYS A 17 15.89 -9.19 19.64
N GLN A 18 17.01 -8.60 20.03
CA GLN A 18 18.03 -9.27 20.84
C GLN A 18 17.53 -9.47 22.28
N ILE A 19 16.97 -8.44 22.91
CA ILE A 19 16.38 -8.52 24.26
C ILE A 19 15.27 -9.58 24.31
N GLN A 20 14.42 -9.64 23.28
CA GLN A 20 13.38 -10.67 23.15
C GLN A 20 13.93 -12.11 23.09
N ARG A 21 15.19 -12.29 22.68
CA ARG A 21 15.83 -13.60 22.47
C ARG A 21 16.79 -14.00 23.59
N SER A 22 17.43 -13.05 24.27
CA SER A 22 18.57 -13.33 25.15
C SER A 22 18.25 -13.30 26.65
N GLN A 23 17.18 -12.65 27.07
CA GLN A 23 16.84 -12.47 28.49
C GLN A 23 15.54 -13.17 28.86
N GLU A 24 15.48 -13.74 30.06
CA GLU A 24 14.36 -14.55 30.54
C GLU A 24 13.06 -13.73 30.70
N ASP A 25 13.17 -12.43 31.01
CA ASP A 25 12.03 -11.52 31.18
C ASP A 25 11.81 -10.55 30.01
N GLY A 26 12.76 -10.43 29.08
CA GLY A 26 12.76 -9.42 28.03
C GLY A 26 11.55 -9.50 27.10
N LYS A 27 11.11 -10.73 26.78
CA LYS A 27 9.90 -10.94 26.00
C LYS A 27 8.64 -10.52 26.76
N VAL A 28 8.55 -10.85 28.06
CA VAL A 28 7.40 -10.48 28.90
C VAL A 28 7.30 -8.97 29.04
N LYS A 29 8.42 -8.29 29.29
CA LYS A 29 8.49 -6.82 29.38
C LYS A 29 8.11 -6.14 28.07
N TRP A 30 8.54 -6.68 26.93
CA TRP A 30 8.11 -6.17 25.63
C TRP A 30 6.61 -6.36 25.38
N GLU A 31 6.05 -7.51 25.76
CA GLU A 31 4.61 -7.76 25.66
C GLU A 31 3.80 -6.82 26.55
N GLU A 32 4.25 -6.59 27.78
CA GLU A 32 3.68 -5.62 28.72
C GLU A 32 3.72 -4.20 28.14
N PHE A 33 4.87 -3.78 27.62
CA PHE A 33 5.05 -2.48 26.96
C PHE A 33 4.11 -2.30 25.75
N CYS A 34 4.02 -3.29 24.86
CA CYS A 34 3.11 -3.25 23.72
C CYS A 34 1.63 -3.18 24.15
N SER A 35 1.28 -3.85 25.25
CA SER A 35 -0.06 -3.83 25.84
C SER A 35 -0.41 -2.45 26.37
N VAL A 36 0.49 -1.84 27.17
CA VAL A 36 0.33 -0.48 27.71
C VAL A 36 0.18 0.54 26.58
N LEU A 37 1.03 0.45 25.56
CA LEU A 37 0.97 1.37 24.42
C LEU A 37 -0.22 1.14 23.49
N ARG A 38 -0.90 -0.02 23.60
CA ARG A 38 -1.99 -0.43 22.69
C ARG A 38 -1.60 -0.28 21.22
N THR A 39 -0.43 -0.77 20.84
CA THR A 39 0.02 -0.73 19.43
C THR A 39 -0.66 -1.83 18.59
N GLY A 40 -1.14 -2.90 19.24
CA GLY A 40 -1.77 -4.04 18.57
C GLY A 40 -0.80 -4.89 17.76
N ASN A 41 0.50 -4.60 17.83
CA ASN A 41 1.55 -5.33 17.11
C ASN A 41 2.75 -5.57 18.04
N ARG A 42 3.26 -6.81 18.07
CA ARG A 42 4.38 -7.24 18.91
C ARG A 42 5.70 -7.35 18.14
N ASP A 43 5.69 -7.16 16.82
CA ASP A 43 6.91 -7.12 16.02
C ASP A 43 7.61 -5.76 16.20
N PRO A 44 8.83 -5.68 16.75
CA PRO A 44 9.55 -4.42 16.94
C PRO A 44 9.70 -3.59 15.66
N ALA A 45 9.76 -4.23 14.48
CA ALA A 45 9.85 -3.51 13.20
C ALA A 45 8.61 -2.65 12.89
N ARG A 46 7.50 -2.95 13.56
CA ARG A 46 6.19 -2.29 13.42
C ARG A 46 5.98 -1.17 14.44
N HIS A 47 7.03 -0.80 15.17
CA HIS A 47 7.03 0.31 16.13
C HIS A 47 7.92 1.44 15.65
N THR A 48 7.71 2.64 16.20
CA THR A 48 8.55 3.81 15.91
C THR A 48 9.92 3.73 16.55
N ALA A 49 10.89 4.47 16.01
CA ALA A 49 12.18 4.66 16.67
C ALA A 49 12.00 5.20 18.10
N GLN A 50 11.08 6.14 18.33
CA GLN A 50 10.76 6.67 19.65
C GLN A 50 10.24 5.58 20.61
N ALA A 51 9.31 4.73 20.17
CA ALA A 51 8.79 3.64 20.99
C ALA A 51 9.86 2.63 21.37
N LEU A 52 10.73 2.29 20.40
CA LEU A 52 11.85 1.40 20.62
C LEU A 52 12.86 2.01 21.59
N ARG A 53 13.20 3.30 21.46
CA ARG A 53 14.06 4.03 22.41
C ARG A 53 13.49 4.03 23.83
N MET A 54 12.20 4.34 23.97
CA MET A 54 11.53 4.33 25.28
C MET A 54 11.56 2.95 25.94
N PHE A 55 11.29 1.89 25.18
CA PHE A 55 11.39 0.53 25.69
C PHE A 55 12.82 0.23 26.14
N LEU A 56 13.82 0.51 25.30
CA LEU A 56 15.22 0.24 25.60
C LEU A 56 15.71 1.01 26.83
N GLU A 57 15.38 2.29 26.95
CA GLU A 57 15.71 3.12 28.10
C GLU A 57 15.02 2.62 29.39
N GLY A 58 13.72 2.34 29.32
CA GLY A 58 12.99 1.81 30.48
C GLY A 58 13.51 0.42 30.89
N TYR A 59 13.88 -0.41 29.92
CA TYR A 59 14.38 -1.77 30.17
C TYR A 59 15.76 -1.71 30.83
N ALA A 60 16.63 -0.81 30.35
CA ALA A 60 17.94 -0.57 30.97
C ALA A 60 17.83 -0.03 32.41
N ARG A 61 16.76 0.71 32.73
CA ARG A 61 16.51 1.27 34.07
C ARG A 61 15.73 0.35 35.00
N GLY A 62 15.17 -0.75 34.50
CA GLY A 62 14.25 -1.62 35.25
C GLY A 62 12.88 -0.99 35.50
N GLU A 63 12.59 0.18 34.93
CA GLU A 63 11.34 0.93 35.06
C GLU A 63 10.65 0.97 33.70
N MET A 64 9.69 0.06 33.48
CA MET A 64 8.92 0.08 32.22
C MET A 64 8.10 1.36 32.11
N PRO A 65 8.16 2.06 30.95
CA PRO A 65 7.37 3.26 30.75
C PRO A 65 5.89 2.92 30.92
N GLN A 66 5.27 3.50 31.94
CA GLN A 66 3.83 3.34 32.21
C GLN A 66 2.99 4.32 31.38
N THR A 67 3.62 5.34 30.80
CA THR A 67 2.94 6.39 30.05
C THR A 67 2.84 6.03 28.56
N PRO A 68 1.64 6.16 27.96
CA PRO A 68 1.48 5.95 26.53
C PRO A 68 2.30 6.97 25.74
N ILE A 69 2.80 6.56 24.57
CA ILE A 69 3.31 7.49 23.57
C ILE A 69 2.12 8.29 23.07
N TYR A 70 2.04 9.53 23.50
CA TYR A 70 1.09 10.50 22.99
C TYR A 70 1.33 10.70 21.50
N SER A 71 0.35 10.30 20.68
CA SER A 71 0.39 10.51 19.25
C SER A 71 -0.92 11.11 18.79
N GLN A 72 -0.80 12.08 17.88
CA GLN A 72 -1.95 12.61 17.16
C GLN A 72 -2.46 11.61 16.10
N VAL A 73 -1.68 10.59 15.74
CA VAL A 73 -2.06 9.63 14.70
C VAL A 73 -2.68 8.38 15.31
N LEU A 74 -3.86 8.03 14.83
CA LEU A 74 -4.56 6.81 15.17
C LEU A 74 -4.61 5.85 13.99
N ARG A 75 -4.36 4.56 14.23
CA ARG A 75 -4.65 3.48 13.29
C ARG A 75 -5.97 2.83 13.66
N LEU A 76 -6.91 2.82 12.72
CA LEU A 76 -8.16 2.09 12.80
C LEU A 76 -7.98 0.76 12.06
N ARG A 77 -8.41 -0.34 12.67
CA ARG A 77 -8.41 -1.68 12.10
C ARG A 77 -9.83 -2.22 12.07
N GLY A 78 -10.15 -3.01 11.04
CA GLY A 78 -11.47 -3.62 10.89
C GLY A 78 -12.40 -2.80 10.02
N VAL A 79 -11.90 -1.72 9.41
CA VAL A 79 -12.64 -0.88 8.48
C VAL A 79 -13.14 -1.77 7.33
N PRO A 80 -14.46 -1.84 7.07
CA PRO A 80 -14.98 -2.65 5.98
C PRO A 80 -14.35 -2.26 4.64
N PHE A 81 -14.07 -3.24 3.77
CA PHE A 81 -13.36 -2.98 2.52
C PHE A 81 -14.13 -2.07 1.55
N GLN A 82 -15.46 -2.06 1.62
CA GLN A 82 -16.27 -1.12 0.84
C GLN A 82 -16.18 0.32 1.35
N SER A 83 -15.72 0.56 2.59
CA SER A 83 -15.80 1.87 3.23
C SER A 83 -14.86 2.90 2.60
N GLU A 84 -15.32 4.13 2.50
CA GLU A 84 -14.57 5.28 1.99
C GLU A 84 -14.12 6.20 3.12
N MET A 85 -13.38 7.27 2.78
CA MET A 85 -12.93 8.25 3.77
C MET A 85 -14.12 8.90 4.49
N SER A 86 -15.22 9.14 3.78
CA SER A 86 -16.47 9.68 4.32
C SER A 86 -17.04 8.84 5.47
N ASP A 87 -16.93 7.51 5.40
CA ASP A 87 -17.40 6.63 6.48
C ASP A 87 -16.53 6.78 7.73
N VAL A 88 -15.21 6.96 7.56
CA VAL A 88 -14.29 7.20 8.67
C VAL A 88 -14.48 8.60 9.26
N VAL A 89 -14.77 9.62 8.43
CA VAL A 89 -15.18 10.96 8.89
C VAL A 89 -16.47 10.86 9.72
N ALA A 90 -17.48 10.15 9.23
CA ALA A 90 -18.74 9.97 9.95
C ALA A 90 -18.53 9.24 11.28
N PHE A 91 -17.68 8.22 11.31
CA PHE A 91 -17.32 7.51 12.53
C PHE A 91 -16.65 8.42 13.58
N LEU A 92 -15.83 9.37 13.13
CA LEU A 92 -15.09 10.33 13.97
C LEU A 92 -15.73 11.73 14.00
N ALA A 93 -17.03 11.85 13.68
CA ALA A 93 -17.70 13.15 13.55
C ALA A 93 -17.58 14.05 14.79
N ASP A 94 -17.55 13.46 15.99
CA ASP A 94 -17.43 14.17 17.28
C ASP A 94 -16.08 14.86 17.49
N PHE A 95 -15.09 14.61 16.63
CA PHE A 95 -13.71 15.09 16.77
C PHE A 95 -13.29 16.10 15.70
N ASN A 96 -14.23 16.58 14.87
CA ASN A 96 -13.98 17.58 13.82
C ASN A 96 -12.81 17.20 12.88
N ILE A 97 -12.77 15.94 12.45
CA ILE A 97 -11.76 15.43 11.51
C ILE A 97 -12.18 15.71 10.07
N ASP A 98 -11.27 16.27 9.28
CA ASP A 98 -11.42 16.40 7.82
C ASP A 98 -10.88 15.17 7.06
N ALA A 99 -11.43 14.89 5.88
CA ALA A 99 -11.01 13.77 5.04
C ALA A 99 -9.52 13.82 4.65
N SER A 100 -8.93 15.02 4.53
CA SER A 100 -7.49 15.22 4.25
C SER A 100 -6.57 14.65 5.35
N ASN A 101 -7.08 14.47 6.55
CA ASN A 101 -6.35 13.86 7.67
C ASN A 101 -6.43 12.33 7.68
N ILE A 102 -7.19 11.73 6.77
CA ILE A 102 -7.46 10.30 6.72
C ILE A 102 -6.74 9.65 5.55
N VAL A 103 -6.09 8.52 5.81
CA VAL A 103 -5.46 7.68 4.80
C VAL A 103 -6.01 6.27 4.93
N ILE A 104 -6.80 5.83 3.95
CA ILE A 104 -7.20 4.42 3.86
C ILE A 104 -6.02 3.62 3.32
N ALA A 105 -5.51 2.71 4.15
CA ALA A 105 -4.35 1.91 3.80
C ALA A 105 -4.69 0.93 2.68
N ARG A 106 -3.79 0.86 1.71
CA ARG A 106 -3.87 -0.06 0.58
C ARG A 106 -2.65 -0.96 0.57
N GLY A 107 -2.87 -2.22 0.18
CA GLY A 107 -1.81 -3.16 -0.07
C GLY A 107 -1.08 -2.85 -1.37
N PRO A 108 0.04 -3.54 -1.63
CA PRO A 108 0.77 -3.41 -2.90
C PRO A 108 -0.07 -3.77 -4.13
N ASP A 109 -1.15 -4.53 -3.96
CA ASP A 109 -2.12 -4.88 -5.00
C ASP A 109 -3.20 -3.80 -5.22
N GLY A 110 -3.07 -2.65 -4.54
CA GLY A 110 -4.01 -1.53 -4.57
C GLY A 110 -5.30 -1.79 -3.79
N LYS A 111 -5.49 -2.97 -3.21
CA LYS A 111 -6.70 -3.28 -2.44
C LYS A 111 -6.62 -2.66 -1.06
N LYS A 112 -7.77 -2.22 -0.55
CA LYS A 112 -7.90 -1.73 0.83
C LYS A 112 -7.55 -2.86 1.79
N THR A 113 -6.70 -2.58 2.78
CA THR A 113 -6.26 -3.58 3.77
C THR A 113 -7.25 -3.76 4.91
N GLY A 114 -8.28 -2.88 4.99
CA GLY A 114 -9.18 -2.78 6.13
C GLY A 114 -8.56 -2.01 7.30
N GLU A 115 -7.49 -1.26 7.04
CA GLU A 115 -6.89 -0.33 7.98
C GLU A 115 -7.01 1.12 7.46
N ALA A 116 -7.12 2.06 8.39
CA ALA A 116 -7.06 3.49 8.11
C ALA A 116 -6.17 4.20 9.12
N TYR A 117 -5.50 5.26 8.70
CA TYR A 117 -4.68 6.11 9.54
C TYR A 117 -5.29 7.51 9.58
N VAL A 118 -5.42 8.09 10.76
CA VAL A 118 -6.08 9.38 10.97
C VAL A 118 -5.19 10.27 11.81
N THR A 119 -4.88 11.48 11.34
CA THR A 119 -4.27 12.51 12.17
C THR A 119 -5.35 13.33 12.86
N MET A 120 -5.32 13.33 14.18
CA MET A 120 -6.23 14.06 15.05
C MET A 120 -5.73 15.49 15.26
N PRO A 121 -6.60 16.47 15.60
CA PRO A 121 -6.19 17.86 15.76
C PRO A 121 -5.25 18.09 16.94
N SER A 122 -5.30 17.21 17.94
CA SER A 122 -4.39 17.22 19.08
C SER A 122 -4.24 15.81 19.67
N VAL A 123 -3.22 15.64 20.50
CA VAL A 123 -2.98 14.39 21.24
C VAL A 123 -4.14 14.09 22.17
N GLU A 124 -4.64 15.11 22.87
CA GLU A 124 -5.72 14.97 23.85
C GLU A 124 -6.99 14.48 23.17
N ILE A 125 -7.28 14.99 21.98
CA ILE A 125 -8.40 14.54 21.15
C ILE A 125 -8.19 13.10 20.68
N ALA A 126 -6.96 12.72 20.30
CA ALA A 126 -6.65 11.35 19.92
C ALA A 126 -6.86 10.36 21.07
N GLU A 127 -6.45 10.72 22.29
CA GLU A 127 -6.66 9.92 23.49
C GLU A 127 -8.15 9.78 23.82
N HIS A 128 -8.92 10.86 23.71
CA HIS A 128 -10.35 10.80 23.91
C HIS A 128 -11.03 9.89 22.88
N ALA A 129 -10.67 10.00 21.60
CA ALA A 129 -11.19 9.14 20.53
C ALA A 129 -10.86 7.66 20.77
N LEU A 130 -9.63 7.34 21.21
CA LEU A 130 -9.21 5.99 21.58
C LEU A 130 -10.05 5.36 22.70
N GLN A 131 -10.61 6.18 23.60
CA GLN A 131 -11.42 5.67 24.71
C GLN A 131 -12.86 5.45 24.29
N VAL A 132 -13.47 6.40 23.58
CA VAL A 132 -14.92 6.39 23.31
C VAL A 132 -15.31 5.68 22.02
N LYS A 133 -14.41 5.63 21.01
CA LYS A 133 -14.67 4.97 19.72
C LYS A 133 -14.15 3.53 19.65
N GLN A 134 -13.45 3.05 20.68
CA GLN A 134 -12.92 1.68 20.68
C GLN A 134 -14.04 0.64 20.61
N LYS A 135 -13.95 -0.29 19.65
CA LYS A 135 -14.96 -1.33 19.36
C LYS A 135 -16.35 -0.78 19.03
N GLN A 136 -16.46 0.47 18.58
CA GLN A 136 -17.67 0.94 17.89
C GLN A 136 -17.69 0.39 16.46
N GLU A 137 -18.82 0.51 15.77
CA GLU A 137 -19.01 -0.13 14.46
C GLU A 137 -19.00 0.85 13.28
N ILE A 138 -18.47 0.40 12.14
CA ILE A 138 -18.73 0.97 10.80
C ILE A 138 -19.35 -0.14 9.97
N HIS A 139 -20.53 0.09 9.40
CA HIS A 139 -21.27 -0.88 8.57
C HIS A 139 -21.35 -2.30 9.20
N GLY A 140 -21.59 -2.38 10.51
CA GLY A 140 -21.70 -3.65 11.25
C GLY A 140 -20.36 -4.36 11.52
N ARG A 141 -19.23 -3.67 11.36
CA ARG A 141 -17.89 -4.19 11.68
C ARG A 141 -17.29 -3.39 12.84
N TYR A 142 -16.92 -4.09 13.90
CA TYR A 142 -16.19 -3.51 15.02
C TYR A 142 -14.85 -2.93 14.58
N ILE A 143 -14.58 -1.69 14.97
CA ILE A 143 -13.36 -0.97 14.67
C ILE A 143 -12.47 -0.94 15.91
N GLU A 144 -11.24 -1.40 15.75
CA GLU A 144 -10.22 -1.32 16.78
C GLU A 144 -9.31 -0.12 16.51
N LEU A 145 -9.15 0.76 17.49
CA LEU A 145 -8.27 1.92 17.42
C LEU A 145 -6.97 1.64 18.17
N PHE A 146 -5.87 2.06 17.57
CA PHE A 146 -4.51 1.93 18.09
C PHE A 146 -3.78 3.27 17.93
N ARG A 147 -2.81 3.52 18.81
CA ARG A 147 -1.86 4.62 18.60
C ARG A 147 -0.95 4.26 17.44
N ALA A 148 -0.74 5.21 16.53
CA ALA A 148 0.16 5.07 15.39
C ALA A 148 1.04 6.31 15.29
N CYS A 149 1.94 6.34 14.32
CA CYS A 149 2.84 7.46 14.09
C CYS A 149 2.66 8.07 12.72
N GLU A 150 3.27 9.23 12.51
CA GLU A 150 3.27 9.89 11.20
C GLU A 150 3.96 9.02 10.14
N GLU A 151 5.02 8.28 10.50
CA GLU A 151 5.72 7.43 9.55
C GLU A 151 4.84 6.28 9.02
N ASP A 152 4.02 5.67 9.89
CA ASP A 152 3.09 4.60 9.47
C ASP A 152 1.99 5.18 8.56
N ARG A 153 1.48 6.38 8.89
CA ARG A 153 0.52 7.11 8.04
C ARG A 153 1.14 7.48 6.71
N ASP A 154 2.38 7.95 6.70
CA ASP A 154 3.12 8.35 5.50
C ASP A 154 3.42 7.15 4.61
N GLN A 155 3.79 6.02 5.20
CA GLN A 155 3.97 4.77 4.45
C GLN A 155 2.66 4.28 3.84
N ALA A 156 1.55 4.34 4.58
CA ALA A 156 0.23 4.05 4.06
C ALA A 156 -0.16 5.04 2.96
N ARG A 157 0.21 6.32 3.11
CA ARG A 157 -0.01 7.38 2.13
C ARG A 157 0.81 7.15 0.88
N VAL A 158 2.03 6.63 0.96
CA VAL A 158 2.82 6.25 -0.22
C VAL A 158 2.10 5.18 -1.04
N TYR A 159 1.55 4.14 -0.40
CA TYR A 159 0.78 3.11 -1.13
C TYR A 159 -0.57 3.64 -1.65
N HIS A 160 -1.20 4.54 -0.90
CA HIS A 160 -2.43 5.21 -1.31
C HIS A 160 -2.20 6.15 -2.50
N ASP A 161 -1.17 6.99 -2.43
CA ASP A 161 -0.79 7.97 -3.43
C ASP A 161 -0.15 7.32 -4.65
N ALA A 162 0.57 6.20 -4.50
CA ALA A 162 1.00 5.40 -5.65
C ALA A 162 -0.20 4.92 -6.48
N TYR A 163 -1.36 4.75 -5.85
CA TYR A 163 -2.61 4.44 -6.53
C TYR A 163 -3.36 5.70 -7.04
N LEU A 164 -3.24 6.85 -6.35
CA LEU A 164 -3.85 8.12 -6.77
C LEU A 164 -2.98 8.97 -7.72
N ARG A 165 -1.69 8.65 -7.90
CA ARG A 165 -0.80 9.39 -8.79
C ARG A 165 -1.35 9.26 -10.20
N PRO A 166 -1.66 10.38 -10.87
CA PRO A 166 -2.10 10.33 -12.25
C PRO A 166 -0.92 9.84 -13.11
N GLY A 167 -1.10 8.68 -13.73
CA GLY A 167 -0.60 8.53 -15.10
C GLY A 167 -1.24 9.62 -15.98
N PRO A 168 -0.69 9.93 -17.16
CA PRO A 168 -1.32 10.90 -18.04
C PRO A 168 -2.76 10.45 -18.29
N THR A 169 -3.70 11.27 -17.80
CA THR A 169 -5.16 11.12 -17.84
C THR A 169 -5.78 10.06 -16.92
N GLY A 170 -6.66 10.50 -16.00
CA GLY A 170 -7.64 9.61 -15.38
C GLY A 170 -7.98 9.86 -13.91
N GLY A 171 -8.31 11.09 -13.52
CA GLY A 171 -8.90 11.35 -12.20
C GLY A 171 -10.20 10.55 -11.98
N ASN A 172 -10.17 9.70 -10.95
CA ASN A 172 -11.23 9.33 -10.02
C ASN A 172 -12.69 9.40 -10.52
N ASP A 173 -13.30 8.24 -10.77
CA ASP A 173 -14.72 8.04 -10.44
C ASP A 173 -15.09 6.55 -10.23
N GLY A 174 -15.64 6.26 -9.05
CA GLY A 174 -16.55 5.13 -8.81
C GLY A 174 -15.94 3.74 -8.61
N GLY A 175 -16.02 3.26 -7.36
CA GLY A 175 -16.12 1.82 -7.05
C GLY A 175 -17.28 1.10 -7.77
N THR A 176 -18.10 1.80 -8.54
CA THR A 176 -19.15 1.28 -9.43
C THR A 176 -18.71 1.15 -10.89
N GLY A 177 -17.77 1.97 -11.37
CA GLY A 177 -17.37 2.04 -12.78
C GLY A 177 -16.45 0.90 -13.20
N LYS A 178 -15.38 0.66 -12.44
CA LYS A 178 -14.44 -0.44 -12.74
C LYS A 178 -15.13 -1.81 -12.65
N GLU A 179 -15.98 -2.03 -11.65
CA GLU A 179 -16.71 -3.29 -11.52
C GLU A 179 -17.68 -3.51 -12.70
N ALA A 180 -18.38 -2.47 -13.15
CA ALA A 180 -19.23 -2.53 -14.34
C ALA A 180 -18.43 -2.84 -15.60
N LEU A 181 -17.26 -2.21 -15.78
CA LEU A 181 -16.36 -2.47 -16.91
C LEU A 181 -15.78 -3.89 -16.87
N VAL A 182 -15.39 -4.38 -15.70
CA VAL A 182 -14.95 -5.77 -15.52
C VAL A 182 -16.09 -6.73 -15.88
N ALA A 183 -17.31 -6.44 -15.44
CA ALA A 183 -18.49 -7.24 -15.78
C ALA A 183 -18.79 -7.20 -17.29
N GLU A 184 -18.62 -6.05 -17.93
CA GLU A 184 -18.81 -5.87 -19.36
C GLU A 184 -17.78 -6.63 -20.18
N VAL A 185 -16.49 -6.51 -19.88
CA VAL A 185 -15.45 -7.29 -20.57
C VAL A 185 -15.67 -8.78 -20.35
N LYS A 186 -16.04 -9.19 -19.13
CA LYS A 186 -16.42 -10.58 -18.85
C LYS A 186 -17.66 -11.03 -19.63
N HIS A 187 -18.61 -10.14 -19.90
CA HIS A 187 -19.75 -10.42 -20.76
C HIS A 187 -19.29 -10.58 -22.21
N VAL A 188 -18.47 -9.68 -22.75
CA VAL A 188 -17.88 -9.76 -24.10
C VAL A 188 -17.09 -11.07 -24.29
N GLN A 189 -16.31 -11.48 -23.29
CA GLN A 189 -15.58 -12.75 -23.29
C GLN A 189 -16.48 -13.99 -23.37
N ARG A 190 -17.74 -13.90 -22.91
CA ARG A 190 -18.70 -15.00 -22.89
C ARG A 190 -19.73 -14.92 -24.02
N SER A 191 -20.01 -13.74 -24.54
CA SER A 191 -21.08 -13.51 -25.52
C SER A 191 -20.66 -13.79 -26.95
N SER A 192 -19.35 -13.72 -27.28
CA SER A 192 -18.85 -14.05 -28.61
C SER A 192 -17.41 -14.56 -28.60
N GLU A 193 -17.10 -15.51 -29.48
CA GLU A 193 -15.71 -15.94 -29.72
C GLU A 193 -14.87 -14.81 -30.31
N GLU A 194 -15.46 -13.95 -31.14
CA GLU A 194 -14.79 -12.77 -31.70
C GLU A 194 -14.42 -11.75 -30.61
N GLY A 195 -15.32 -11.49 -29.66
CA GLY A 195 -15.05 -10.60 -28.52
C GLY A 195 -13.99 -11.16 -27.59
N ARG A 196 -14.01 -12.47 -27.35
CA ARG A 196 -12.93 -13.15 -26.63
C ARG A 196 -11.59 -13.01 -27.34
N ALA A 197 -11.52 -13.28 -28.65
CA ALA A 197 -10.30 -13.17 -29.42
C ALA A 197 -9.75 -11.74 -29.47
N LYS A 198 -10.62 -10.73 -29.60
CA LYS A 198 -10.25 -9.31 -29.53
C LYS A 198 -9.69 -8.93 -28.16
N TRP A 199 -10.26 -9.42 -27.06
CA TRP A 199 -9.72 -9.18 -25.72
C TRP A 199 -8.36 -9.85 -25.51
N GLU A 200 -8.19 -11.09 -25.97
CA GLU A 200 -6.91 -11.80 -25.89
C GLU A 200 -5.83 -11.05 -26.67
N ARG A 201 -6.13 -10.66 -27.92
CA ARG A 201 -5.23 -9.87 -28.77
C ARG A 201 -4.87 -8.52 -28.14
N PHE A 202 -5.85 -7.82 -27.58
CA PHE A 202 -5.64 -6.57 -26.86
C PHE A 202 -4.69 -6.73 -25.66
N CYS A 203 -4.89 -7.78 -24.84
CA CYS A 203 -4.00 -8.06 -23.70
C CYS A 203 -2.58 -8.46 -24.14
N ASP A 204 -2.47 -9.23 -25.21
CA ASP A 204 -1.18 -9.67 -25.76
C ASP A 204 -0.41 -8.46 -26.34
N ALA A 205 -1.09 -7.55 -27.04
CA ALA A 205 -0.53 -6.31 -27.56
C ALA A 205 -0.07 -5.36 -26.43
N LEU A 206 -0.78 -5.33 -25.30
CA LEU A 206 -0.38 -4.59 -24.10
C LEU A 206 0.85 -5.19 -23.39
N ARG A 207 1.27 -6.41 -23.73
CA ARG A 207 2.38 -7.17 -23.08
C ARG A 207 2.28 -7.28 -21.55
N ASN A 208 1.10 -7.06 -20.97
CA ASN A 208 0.90 -7.14 -19.52
C ASN A 208 0.86 -8.58 -18.99
N GLY A 209 0.66 -9.55 -19.89
CA GLY A 209 0.58 -10.99 -19.65
C GLY A 209 -0.45 -11.37 -18.59
N ASN A 210 -1.58 -10.67 -18.54
CA ASN A 210 -2.72 -11.00 -17.70
C ASN A 210 -4.03 -10.80 -18.48
N ARG A 211 -4.80 -11.87 -18.67
CA ARG A 211 -6.05 -11.84 -19.44
C ARG A 211 -7.30 -11.72 -18.56
N ASP A 212 -7.14 -11.63 -17.23
CA ASP A 212 -8.25 -11.43 -16.29
C ASP A 212 -8.62 -9.94 -16.24
N PRO A 213 -9.84 -9.53 -16.67
CA PRO A 213 -10.25 -8.12 -16.70
C PRO A 213 -10.15 -7.42 -15.35
N SER A 214 -10.31 -8.14 -14.23
CA SER A 214 -10.21 -7.54 -12.89
C SER A 214 -8.81 -7.02 -12.54
N ARG A 215 -7.81 -7.45 -13.32
CA ARG A 215 -6.39 -7.13 -13.12
C ARG A 215 -5.91 -5.96 -13.95
N HIS A 216 -6.76 -5.38 -14.79
CA HIS A 216 -6.47 -4.20 -15.60
C HIS A 216 -6.94 -2.92 -14.91
N THR A 217 -6.46 -1.76 -15.37
CA THR A 217 -6.92 -0.44 -14.88
C THR A 217 -8.29 -0.11 -15.44
N CYS A 218 -8.96 0.89 -14.86
CA CYS A 218 -10.22 1.39 -15.40
C CYS A 218 -10.02 1.91 -16.83
N GLU A 219 -8.95 2.67 -17.11
CA GLU A 219 -8.71 3.21 -18.46
C GLU A 219 -8.48 2.09 -19.48
N THR A 220 -7.71 1.04 -19.12
CA THR A 220 -7.49 -0.10 -20.02
C THR A 220 -8.80 -0.80 -20.38
N LEU A 221 -9.69 -0.99 -19.40
CA LEU A 221 -11.00 -1.60 -19.62
C LEU A 221 -11.95 -0.70 -20.40
N GLN A 222 -11.95 0.62 -20.13
CA GLN A 222 -12.71 1.61 -20.90
C GLN A 222 -12.24 1.66 -22.35
N ALA A 223 -10.93 1.71 -22.58
CA ALA A 223 -10.36 1.75 -23.91
C ALA A 223 -10.72 0.49 -24.72
N PHE A 224 -10.63 -0.70 -24.10
CA PHE A 224 -11.07 -1.92 -24.76
C PHE A 224 -12.57 -1.91 -25.08
N THR A 225 -13.43 -1.61 -24.09
CA THR A 225 -14.89 -1.63 -24.27
C THR A 225 -15.34 -0.62 -25.32
N GLN A 226 -14.77 0.58 -25.33
CA GLN A 226 -15.02 1.60 -26.35
C GLN A 226 -14.52 1.17 -27.73
N ALA A 227 -13.30 0.64 -27.84
CA ALA A 227 -12.74 0.14 -29.09
C ALA A 227 -13.57 -1.02 -29.65
N TYR A 228 -14.04 -1.90 -28.78
CA TYR A 228 -14.85 -3.06 -29.15
C TYR A 228 -16.21 -2.64 -29.71
N ARG A 229 -16.89 -1.70 -29.04
CA ARG A 229 -18.17 -1.13 -29.51
C ARG A 229 -18.02 -0.34 -30.82
N SER A 230 -16.90 0.35 -30.98
CA SER A 230 -16.63 1.22 -32.14
C SER A 230 -15.95 0.51 -33.30
N GLY A 231 -15.61 -0.77 -33.16
CA GLY A 231 -14.92 -1.56 -34.19
C GLY A 231 -13.49 -1.11 -34.48
N GLN A 232 -12.81 -0.49 -33.51
CA GLN A 232 -11.43 -0.03 -33.68
C GLN A 232 -10.44 -1.20 -33.62
N ASP A 233 -9.24 -1.01 -34.20
CA ASP A 233 -8.17 -2.00 -34.17
C ASP A 233 -7.56 -2.08 -32.76
N MET A 234 -7.62 -3.28 -32.16
CA MET A 234 -7.16 -3.54 -30.80
C MET A 234 -5.66 -3.32 -30.62
N ASP A 235 -4.84 -3.58 -31.63
CA ASP A 235 -3.38 -3.44 -31.52
C ASP A 235 -2.99 -1.97 -31.49
N MET A 236 -3.66 -1.14 -32.30
CA MET A 236 -3.44 0.31 -32.28
C MET A 236 -3.86 0.94 -30.96
N VAL A 237 -5.01 0.51 -30.39
CA VAL A 237 -5.49 1.02 -29.11
C VAL A 237 -4.56 0.58 -27.98
N ALA A 238 -4.12 -0.68 -27.97
CA ALA A 238 -3.15 -1.18 -26.99
C ALA A 238 -1.81 -0.43 -27.08
N MET A 239 -1.30 -0.19 -28.29
CA MET A 239 -0.07 0.55 -28.52
C MET A 239 -0.14 1.99 -27.98
N PHE A 240 -1.29 2.65 -28.15
CA PHE A 240 -1.50 4.00 -27.63
C PHE A 240 -1.47 4.04 -26.09
N ILE A 241 -2.08 3.05 -25.43
CA ILE A 241 -2.09 2.94 -23.96
C ILE A 241 -0.68 2.66 -23.42
N CYS A 242 0.09 1.81 -24.09
CA CYS A 242 1.46 1.49 -23.67
C CYS A 242 2.44 2.65 -23.86
N LYS A 243 2.23 3.50 -24.88
CA LYS A 243 3.14 4.61 -25.22
C LYS A 243 3.32 5.61 -24.08
N ASP A 244 2.30 5.81 -23.25
CA ASP A 244 2.31 6.75 -22.15
C ASP A 244 2.72 6.11 -20.80
N SER A 245 2.96 4.79 -20.78
CA SER A 245 3.40 4.09 -19.58
C SER A 245 4.88 4.35 -19.29
N ARG A 246 5.16 4.75 -18.05
CA ARG A 246 6.53 4.88 -17.52
C ARG A 246 6.98 3.67 -16.72
N VAL A 247 6.09 2.69 -16.51
CA VAL A 247 6.37 1.57 -15.60
C VAL A 247 6.40 0.27 -16.39
N LEU A 248 7.49 -0.47 -16.24
CA LEU A 248 7.63 -1.83 -16.79
C LEU A 248 7.55 -2.86 -15.67
N ARG A 249 6.91 -3.99 -15.98
CA ARG A 249 6.91 -5.17 -15.12
C ARG A 249 7.93 -6.17 -15.65
N LEU A 250 9.00 -6.37 -14.90
CA LEU A 250 9.98 -7.42 -15.15
C LEU A 250 9.49 -8.75 -14.55
N ARG A 251 9.62 -9.84 -15.31
CA ARG A 251 9.37 -11.21 -14.83
C ARG A 251 10.62 -12.06 -15.05
N GLY A 252 10.79 -13.07 -14.19
CA GLY A 252 11.92 -13.98 -14.26
C GLY A 252 13.19 -13.41 -13.63
N VAL A 253 13.05 -12.41 -12.76
CA VAL A 253 14.18 -11.91 -11.97
C VAL A 253 14.67 -13.06 -11.07
N PRO A 254 15.98 -13.37 -11.06
CA PRO A 254 16.51 -14.46 -10.24
C PRO A 254 16.10 -14.28 -8.77
N PHE A 255 15.75 -15.37 -8.07
CA PHE A 255 15.29 -15.28 -6.67
C PHE A 255 16.33 -14.71 -5.71
N GLN A 256 17.60 -14.83 -6.06
CA GLN A 256 18.74 -14.24 -5.36
C GLN A 256 19.13 -12.85 -5.88
N GLY A 257 18.48 -12.41 -6.98
CA GLY A 257 18.72 -11.12 -7.60
C GLY A 257 18.10 -9.97 -6.80
N GLY A 258 18.86 -8.90 -6.63
CA GLY A 258 18.46 -7.70 -5.91
C GLY A 258 18.48 -6.47 -6.81
N VAL A 259 18.34 -5.31 -6.18
CA VAL A 259 18.38 -4.00 -6.86
C VAL A 259 19.63 -3.83 -7.74
N PRO A 260 20.85 -4.24 -7.32
CA PRO A 260 22.03 -4.11 -8.16
C PRO A 260 21.94 -4.87 -9.49
N ASP A 261 21.30 -6.05 -9.51
CA ASP A 261 21.16 -6.86 -10.73
C ASP A 261 20.22 -6.20 -11.74
N VAL A 262 19.11 -5.60 -11.26
CA VAL A 262 18.16 -4.88 -12.10
C VAL A 262 18.77 -3.57 -12.62
N LEU A 263 19.53 -2.86 -11.78
CA LEU A 263 20.27 -1.67 -12.20
C LEU A 263 21.32 -2.00 -13.26
N ALA A 264 22.05 -3.11 -13.11
CA ALA A 264 23.01 -3.56 -14.11
C ALA A 264 22.30 -3.94 -15.42
N PHE A 265 21.15 -4.62 -15.34
CA PHE A 265 20.33 -4.98 -16.50
C PHE A 265 19.77 -3.77 -17.26
N LEU A 266 19.46 -2.68 -16.56
CA LEU A 266 18.89 -1.44 -17.12
C LEU A 266 19.86 -0.25 -17.09
N ALA A 267 21.18 -0.52 -17.09
CA ALA A 267 22.21 0.50 -16.91
C ALA A 267 22.11 1.65 -17.93
N GLU A 268 21.67 1.36 -19.15
CA GLU A 268 21.53 2.34 -20.24
C GLU A 268 20.32 3.28 -20.10
N PHE A 269 19.41 3.01 -19.15
CA PHE A 269 18.14 3.74 -19.00
C PHE A 269 18.08 4.65 -17.76
N SER A 270 19.21 4.84 -17.07
CA SER A 270 19.35 5.75 -15.91
C SER A 270 18.35 5.51 -14.77
N VAL A 271 17.85 4.28 -14.62
CA VAL A 271 16.99 3.84 -13.53
C VAL A 271 17.76 3.92 -12.20
N GLN A 272 17.10 4.34 -11.12
CA GLN A 272 17.70 4.41 -9.77
C GLN A 272 17.08 3.36 -8.84
N GLU A 273 17.73 3.06 -7.72
CA GLU A 273 17.22 2.15 -6.69
C GLU A 273 15.76 2.40 -6.26
N PRO A 274 15.31 3.65 -5.97
CA PRO A 274 13.92 3.90 -5.57
C PRO A 274 12.90 3.62 -6.69
N ASP A 275 13.35 3.51 -7.94
CA ASP A 275 12.49 3.22 -9.08
C ASP A 275 12.22 1.72 -9.25
N ILE A 276 12.89 0.85 -8.48
CA ILE A 276 12.81 -0.60 -8.59
C ILE A 276 12.05 -1.17 -7.39
N LEU A 277 10.91 -1.81 -7.66
CA LEU A 277 10.08 -2.45 -6.66
C LEU A 277 10.01 -3.96 -6.88
N PHE A 278 10.66 -4.73 -6.02
CA PHE A 278 10.53 -6.19 -6.00
C PHE A 278 9.22 -6.63 -5.37
N ILE A 279 8.53 -7.54 -6.05
CA ILE A 279 7.32 -8.15 -5.51
C ILE A 279 7.71 -9.34 -4.64
N LYS A 280 7.33 -9.25 -3.35
CA LYS A 280 7.50 -10.31 -2.36
C LYS A 280 6.14 -10.82 -1.91
N LYS A 281 6.07 -12.11 -1.62
CA LYS A 281 4.91 -12.71 -0.95
C LYS A 281 4.79 -12.17 0.48
N PRO A 282 3.62 -12.32 1.14
CA PRO A 282 3.44 -11.90 2.53
C PRO A 282 4.42 -12.55 3.53
N ASP A 283 4.95 -13.72 3.18
CA ASP A 283 5.97 -14.44 3.94
C ASP A 283 7.41 -13.93 3.69
N GLY A 284 7.56 -12.87 2.88
CA GLY A 284 8.83 -12.24 2.52
C GLY A 284 9.56 -12.90 1.35
N ARG A 285 9.04 -14.00 0.79
CA ARG A 285 9.71 -14.69 -0.32
C ARG A 285 9.63 -13.89 -1.63
N PRO A 286 10.73 -13.78 -2.40
CA PRO A 286 10.71 -13.12 -3.70
C PRO A 286 9.83 -13.89 -4.68
N THR A 287 9.09 -13.16 -5.52
CA THR A 287 8.23 -13.77 -6.56
C THR A 287 8.93 -13.93 -7.91
N GLY A 288 10.12 -13.36 -8.06
CA GLY A 288 10.80 -13.24 -9.35
C GLY A 288 10.19 -12.17 -10.26
N GLU A 289 9.38 -11.27 -9.70
CA GLU A 289 8.82 -10.12 -10.39
C GLU A 289 9.32 -8.81 -9.77
N ALA A 290 9.53 -7.80 -10.62
CA ALA A 290 9.84 -6.45 -10.20
C ALA A 290 9.09 -5.44 -11.08
N PHE A 291 8.76 -4.28 -10.53
CA PHE A 291 8.31 -3.12 -11.29
C PHE A 291 9.45 -2.11 -11.36
N VAL A 292 9.62 -1.49 -12.52
CA VAL A 292 10.64 -0.46 -12.75
C VAL A 292 9.97 0.77 -13.31
N SER A 293 10.14 1.90 -12.63
CA SER A 293 9.69 3.21 -13.11
C SER A 293 10.81 3.88 -13.91
N PHE A 294 10.47 4.47 -15.05
CA PHE A 294 11.37 5.24 -15.89
C PHE A 294 11.05 6.73 -15.79
N GLN A 295 12.05 7.57 -16.02
CA GLN A 295 11.90 9.03 -15.94
C GLN A 295 10.92 9.56 -17.00
N SER A 296 10.84 8.89 -18.16
CA SER A 296 9.92 9.25 -19.23
C SER A 296 9.32 8.02 -19.93
N PRO A 297 8.13 8.14 -20.55
CA PRO A 297 7.51 7.04 -21.29
C PRO A 297 8.36 6.58 -22.48
N GLU A 298 9.12 7.48 -23.10
CA GLU A 298 10.02 7.16 -24.21
C GLU A 298 11.16 6.23 -23.78
N LEU A 299 11.68 6.40 -22.56
CA LEU A 299 12.69 5.52 -22.00
C LEU A 299 12.12 4.14 -21.67
N ALA A 300 10.92 4.08 -21.08
CA ALA A 300 10.22 2.82 -20.85
C ALA A 300 9.94 2.09 -22.18
N GLN A 301 9.52 2.81 -23.21
CA GLN A 301 9.27 2.25 -24.53
C GLN A 301 10.53 1.72 -25.21
N ARG A 302 11.67 2.38 -25.03
CA ARG A 302 12.98 1.91 -25.54
C ARG A 302 13.51 0.68 -24.79
N ALA A 303 13.03 0.45 -23.56
CA ALA A 303 13.42 -0.68 -22.72
C ALA A 303 12.53 -1.92 -22.89
N MET A 304 11.43 -1.83 -23.65
CA MET A 304 10.49 -2.93 -23.99
C MET A 304 10.88 -3.71 -25.23
#